data_AF-A0A0A2AB56-F1
#
_entry.id   AF-A0A0A2AB56-F1
#
_cell.length_a   1.000
_cell.length_b   1.000
_cell.length_c   1.000
_cell.angle_alpha   90.00
_cell.angle_beta   90.00
_cell.angle_gamma   90.00
#
_symmetry.space_group_name_H-M   'P 1'
#
loop_
_entity.id
_entity.type
_entity.pdbx_description
1 polymer ?
#
loop_
_entity_poly.entity_id
_entity_poly.type
_entity_poly.pdbx_seq_one_letter_code
_entity_poly.pdbx_strand_id
1 'polypeptide(L)' 'MSKFSSQEIESQYNLIKTLLSDPEKYNDALDAIKKDITYMPLELKKKLEEENITL' A
#
# COMPACT_ATOMS: atom_id res chain seq x y z
N MET A 1 11.02 9.55 -14.29
CA MET A 1 10.28 8.68 -13.37
C MET A 1 9.42 9.59 -12.53
N SER A 2 8.11 9.63 -12.81
CA SER A 2 7.17 10.48 -12.08
C SER A 2 7.25 10.15 -10.60
N LYS A 3 7.66 11.13 -9.79
CA LYS A 3 7.50 11.02 -8.34
C LYS A 3 6.00 10.98 -8.10
N PHE A 4 5.51 9.92 -7.47
CA PHE A 4 4.15 9.91 -6.93
C PHE A 4 3.98 11.16 -6.06
N SER A 5 2.87 11.89 -6.25
CA SER A 5 2.54 13.00 -5.36
C SER A 5 2.24 12.48 -3.96
N SER A 6 2.49 13.30 -2.94
CA SER A 6 2.18 12.97 -1.55
C SER A 6 0.72 12.53 -1.37
N GLN A 7 -0.19 13.11 -2.16
CA GLN A 7 -1.61 12.76 -2.16
C GLN A 7 -1.88 11.35 -2.74
N GLU A 8 -1.12 10.92 -3.75
CA GLU A 8 -1.21 9.56 -4.30
C GLU A 8 -0.66 8.53 -3.30
N ILE A 9 0.45 8.85 -2.65
CA ILE A 9 1.03 8.02 -1.57
C ILE A 9 0.02 7.85 -0.45
N GLU A 10 -0.61 8.93 -0.01
CA GLU A 10 -1.60 8.87 1.06
C GLU A 10 -2.88 8.14 0.64
N SER A 11 -3.33 8.31 -0.60
CA SER A 11 -4.48 7.58 -1.15
C SER A 11 -4.21 6.07 -1.18
N GLN A 12 -3.03 5.64 -1.65
CA GLN A 12 -2.64 4.23 -1.66
C GLN A 12 -2.48 3.68 -0.25
N TYR A 13 -1.89 4.45 0.66
CA TYR A 13 -1.76 4.06 2.07
C TYR A 13 -3.12 3.79 2.71
N ASN A 14 -4.08 4.71 2.54
CA ASN A 14 -5.43 4.56 3.08
C ASN A 14 -6.18 3.38 2.46
N LEU A 15 -5.97 3.13 1.17
CA LEU A 15 -6.52 1.97 0.48
C LEU A 15 -5.99 0.68 1.11
N ILE A 16 -4.67 0.54 1.25
CA ILE A 16 -4.03 -0.62 1.88
C ILE A 16 -4.56 -0.83 3.30
N LYS A 17 -4.66 0.23 4.10
CA LYS A 17 -5.18 0.18 5.47
C LYS A 17 -6.63 -0.32 5.54
N THR A 18 -7.45 0.09 4.57
CA THR A 18 -8.84 -0.35 4.43
C THR A 18 -8.90 -1.84 4.05
N LEU A 19 -8.08 -2.28 3.11
CA LEU A 19 -8.03 -3.68 2.67
C LEU A 19 -7.53 -4.60 3.78
N LEU A 20 -6.55 -4.14 4.57
CA LEU A 20 -6.05 -4.85 5.76
C LEU A 20 -7.04 -4.90 6.92
N SER A 21 -8.07 -4.07 6.92
CA SER A 21 -9.14 -4.18 7.91
C SER A 21 -10.00 -5.42 7.67
N ASP A 22 -10.02 -5.96 6.44
CA ASP A 22 -10.76 -7.17 6.08
C ASP A 22 -9.98 -8.02 5.04
N PRO A 23 -8.82 -8.58 5.44
CA PRO A 23 -7.89 -9.19 4.50
C PRO A 23 -8.45 -10.48 3.89
N GLU A 24 -9.40 -11.16 4.55
CA GLU A 24 -10.06 -12.34 4.00
C GLU A 24 -10.96 -11.98 2.82
N LYS A 25 -11.71 -10.88 2.90
CA LYS A 25 -12.55 -10.39 1.80
C LYS A 25 -11.74 -9.76 0.68
N TYR A 26 -10.62 -9.12 1.02
CA TYR A 26 -9.80 -8.35 0.08
C TYR A 26 -8.49 -9.03 -0.29
N ASN A 27 -8.36 -10.35 -0.09
CA ASN A 27 -7.13 -11.10 -0.33
C ASN A 27 -6.58 -10.88 -1.76
N ASP A 28 -7.45 -10.94 -2.78
CA ASP A 28 -7.08 -10.73 -4.18
C ASP A 28 -6.51 -9.32 -4.44
N ALA A 29 -7.12 -8.30 -3.82
CA ALA A 29 -6.65 -6.93 -3.89
C ALA A 29 -5.33 -6.74 -3.13
N LEU A 30 -5.16 -7.40 -1.98
CA LEU A 30 -3.90 -7.39 -1.22
C LEU A 30 -2.77 -8.08 -2.02
N ASP A 31 -3.04 -9.19 -2.70
CA ASP A 31 -2.05 -9.86 -3.57
C ASP A 31 -1.65 -8.97 -4.75
N ALA A 32 -2.63 -8.31 -5.39
CA ALA A 32 -2.36 -7.34 -6.45
C ALA A 32 -1.48 -6.19 -5.93
N ILE A 33 -1.81 -5.60 -4.78
CA ILE A 33 -1.01 -4.55 -4.15
C ILE A 33 0.37 -5.07 -3.78
N LYS A 34 0.52 -6.29 -3.28
CA LYS A 34 1.82 -6.88 -2.96
C LYS A 34 2.71 -7.04 -4.20
N LYS A 35 2.13 -7.36 -5.35
CA LYS A 35 2.86 -7.35 -6.64
C LYS A 35 3.17 -5.94 -7.11
N ASP A 36 2.26 -4.99 -6.89
CA ASP A 36 2.43 -3.61 -7.30
C ASP A 36 3.38 -2.84 -6.36
N ILE A 37 3.53 -3.29 -5.10
CA ILE A 37 4.35 -2.62 -4.09
C ILE A 37 5.82 -2.59 -4.53
N THR A 38 6.27 -3.55 -5.33
CA THR A 38 7.63 -3.52 -5.89
C THR A 38 7.86 -2.28 -6.76
N TYR A 39 6.81 -1.80 -7.43
CA TYR A 39 6.78 -0.59 -8.27
C TYR A 39 6.35 0.67 -7.51
N MET A 40 5.78 0.53 -6.31
CA MET A 40 5.41 1.66 -5.45
C MET A 40 6.61 2.46 -4.92
N PRO A 41 6.43 3.76 -4.63
CA PRO A 41 7.48 4.63 -4.15
C PRO A 41 7.98 4.20 -2.77
N LEU A 42 9.28 4.41 -2.52
CA LEU A 42 9.94 4.12 -1.24
C LEU A 42 9.27 4.80 -0.04
N GLU A 43 8.72 6.00 -0.22
CA GLU A 43 7.97 6.72 0.82
C GLU A 43 6.76 5.93 1.32
N LEU A 44 5.98 5.31 0.41
CA LEU A 44 4.83 4.51 0.80
C LEU A 44 5.26 3.26 1.57
N LYS A 45 6.32 2.58 1.10
CA LYS A 45 6.89 1.41 1.79
C LYS A 45 7.33 1.74 3.20
N LYS A 46 8.09 2.84 3.36
CA LYS A 46 8.51 3.31 4.69
C LYS A 46 7.31 3.58 5.60
N LYS A 47 6.27 4.25 5.10
CA LYS A 47 5.07 4.56 5.88
C LYS A 47 4.34 3.29 6.35
N LEU A 48 4.28 2.26 5.50
CA LEU A 48 3.72 0.95 5.85
C LEU A 48 4.61 0.21 6.88
N GLU A 49 5.93 0.21 6.69
CA GLU A 49 6.88 -0.40 7.64
C GLU A 49 6.85 0.28 9.01
N GLU A 50 6.76 1.61 9.08
CA GLU A 50 6.63 2.35 10.34
C GLU A 50 5.37 1.95 11.12
N GLU A 51 4.27 1.68 10.42
CA GLU A 51 3.01 1.21 11.04
C GLU A 51 2.97 -0.33 11.21
N ASN A 52 4.08 -1.05 10.98
CA ASN A 52 4.18 -2.52 11.01
C ASN A 52 3.19 -3.24 10.08
N ILE A 53 2.77 -2.57 9.02
CA ILE A 53 1.88 -3.13 8.01
C ILE A 53 2.71 -4.00 7.07
N THR A 54 2.47 -5.31 7.13
CA THR A 54 3.09 -6.31 6.25
C THR A 54 2.04 -6.87 5.29
N LEU A 55 2.35 -6.81 3.99
CA LEU A 55 1.53 -7.33 2.88
C LEU A 55 2.12 -8.64 2.34
#